data_AF-A0A7J2TNI2-F1
#
_entry.id   AF-A0A7J2TNI2-F1
#
_cell.length_a   1.000
_cell.length_b   1.000
_cell.length_c   1.000
_cell.angle_alpha   90.00
_cell.angle_beta   90.00
_cell.angle_gamma   90.00
#
_symmetry.space_group_name_H-M   'P 1'
#
loop_
_entity.id
_entity.type
_entity.pdbx_description
1 polymer ?
#
loop_
_entity_poly.entity_id
_entity_poly.type
_entity_poly.pdbx_seq_one_letter_code
_entity_poly.pdbx_strand_id
1 'polypeptide(L)'
;MESVESDYRRLMEKVKELLVFQSAEFVVYWDMETMMPPRAINLRSQQLALLSRIEHKMSTDPEIGRLLEEVMRHPKYEELDAVQRRNVYLIKKQYDEQTKLPEE
;
A
#
# COMPACT_ATOMS: atom_id res chain seq x y z
N MET A 1 10.05 1.61 24.32
CA MET A 1 10.06 1.68 22.85
C MET A 1 10.29 0.27 22.35
N GLU A 2 9.43 -0.20 21.45
CA GLU A 2 9.72 -1.39 20.66
C GLU A 2 11.00 -1.16 19.83
N SER A 3 11.63 -2.22 19.33
CA SER A 3 12.84 -2.04 18.50
C SER A 3 12.47 -1.46 17.14
N VAL A 4 13.39 -0.73 16.51
CA VAL A 4 13.23 -0.24 15.13
C VAL A 4 12.88 -1.37 14.15
N GLU A 5 13.39 -2.58 14.39
CA GLU A 5 13.06 -3.78 13.61
C GLU A 5 11.61 -4.25 13.83
N SER A 6 11.04 -4.06 15.02
CA SER A 6 9.63 -4.35 15.30
C SER A 6 8.72 -3.42 14.49
N ASP A 7 8.96 -2.11 14.59
CA ASP A 7 8.17 -1.09 13.89
C ASP A 7 8.30 -1.25 12.37
N TYR A 8 9.52 -1.52 11.88
CA TYR A 8 9.77 -1.83 10.47
C TYR A 8 9.01 -3.09 10.02
N ARG A 9 9.01 -4.17 10.81
CA ARG A 9 8.25 -5.39 10.46
C ARG A 9 6.76 -5.12 10.37
N ARG A 10 6.19 -4.38 11.31
CA ARG A 10 4.77 -3.99 11.30
C ARG A 10 4.42 -3.15 10.08
N LEU A 11 5.29 -2.21 9.70
CA LEU A 11 5.15 -1.43 8.46
C LEU A 11 5.15 -2.35 7.23
N MET A 12 6.08 -3.31 7.17
CA MET A 12 6.17 -4.25 6.06
C MET A 12 4.98 -5.20 5.97
N GLU A 13 4.38 -5.60 7.11
CA GLU A 13 3.16 -6.41 7.13
C GLU A 13 1.99 -5.67 6.48
N LYS A 14 1.77 -4.40 6.84
CA LYS A 14 0.75 -3.54 6.23
C LYS A 14 0.96 -3.36 4.72
N VAL A 15 2.18 -3.07 4.31
CA VAL A 15 2.51 -2.89 2.88
C VAL A 15 2.37 -4.20 2.12
N LYS A 16 2.71 -5.34 2.74
CA LYS A 16 2.52 -6.66 2.12
C LYS A 16 1.04 -6.95 1.87
N GLU A 17 0.16 -6.65 2.81
CA GLU A 17 -1.29 -6.81 2.63
C GLU A 17 -1.81 -5.97 1.45
N LEU A 18 -1.37 -4.70 1.36
CA LEU A 18 -1.70 -3.83 0.22
C LEU A 18 -1.20 -4.41 -1.11
N LEU A 19 0.05 -4.87 -1.18
CA LEU A 19 0.62 -5.44 -2.41
C LEU A 19 -0.11 -6.73 -2.84
N VAL A 20 -0.50 -7.58 -1.88
CA VAL A 20 -1.29 -8.78 -2.18
C VAL A 20 -2.66 -8.38 -2.73
N PHE A 21 -3.32 -7.39 -2.14
CA PHE A 21 -4.58 -6.86 -2.65
C PHE A 21 -4.46 -6.32 -4.09
N GLN A 22 -3.47 -5.46 -4.33
CA GLN A 22 -3.18 -4.92 -5.67
C GLN A 22 -2.92 -6.04 -6.69
N SER A 23 -2.20 -7.11 -6.29
CA SER A 23 -1.97 -8.24 -7.18
C SER A 23 -3.27 -8.93 -7.62
N ALA A 24 -4.28 -9.02 -6.75
CA ALA A 24 -5.59 -9.56 -7.09
C ALA A 24 -6.37 -8.61 -8.01
N GLU A 25 -6.31 -7.30 -7.75
CA GLU A 25 -6.89 -6.29 -8.63
C GLU A 25 -6.29 -6.33 -10.04
N PHE A 26 -4.97 -6.51 -10.16
CA PHE A 26 -4.30 -6.67 -11.46
C PHE A 26 -4.79 -7.88 -12.25
N VAL A 27 -5.15 -8.99 -11.59
CA VAL A 27 -5.77 -10.15 -12.28
C VAL A 27 -7.13 -9.78 -12.85
N VAL A 28 -7.95 -9.03 -12.09
CA VAL A 28 -9.27 -8.57 -12.54
C VAL A 28 -9.15 -7.60 -13.72
N TYR A 29 -8.15 -6.72 -13.68
CA TYR A 29 -7.83 -5.82 -14.79
C TYR A 29 -7.34 -6.59 -16.02
N TRP A 30 -6.41 -7.53 -15.85
CA TRP A 30 -5.90 -8.35 -16.95
C TRP A 30 -7.01 -9.17 -17.64
N ASP A 31 -7.91 -9.76 -16.86
CA ASP A 31 -9.05 -10.49 -17.40
C ASP A 31 -9.95 -9.58 -18.24
N MET A 32 -10.12 -8.31 -17.84
CA MET A 32 -10.94 -7.33 -18.58
C MET A 32 -10.38 -7.09 -19.99
N GLU A 33 -9.06 -7.02 -20.11
CA GLU A 33 -8.35 -6.74 -21.35
C GLU A 33 -8.19 -7.96 -22.26
N THR A 34 -8.29 -9.18 -21.73
CA THR A 34 -7.86 -10.39 -22.47
C THR A 34 -8.93 -11.47 -22.62
N MET A 35 -9.77 -11.70 -21.61
CA MET A 35 -10.66 -12.88 -21.54
C MET A 35 -12.13 -12.52 -21.36
N MET A 36 -12.42 -11.38 -20.74
CA MET A 36 -13.77 -10.98 -20.37
C MET A 36 -14.67 -10.81 -21.62
N PRO A 37 -15.89 -11.38 -21.62
CA PRO A 37 -16.82 -11.15 -22.71
C PRO A 37 -17.32 -9.68 -22.72
N PRO A 38 -17.53 -9.04 -23.88
CA PRO A 38 -17.88 -7.61 -23.96
C PRO A 38 -19.12 -7.19 -23.15
N ARG A 39 -20.09 -8.10 -23.00
CA ARG A 39 -21.34 -7.83 -22.24
C ARG A 39 -21.14 -7.76 -20.72
N ALA A 40 -19.97 -8.13 -20.19
CA ALA A 40 -19.67 -8.08 -18.76
C ALA A 40 -19.10 -6.74 -18.29
N ILE A 41 -18.85 -5.78 -19.19
CA ILE A 41 -18.16 -4.51 -18.89
C ILE A 41 -18.77 -3.75 -17.71
N ASN A 42 -20.10 -3.68 -17.59
CA ASN A 42 -20.76 -2.95 -16.49
C ASN A 42 -20.41 -3.52 -15.11
N LEU A 43 -20.45 -4.85 -14.96
CA LEU A 43 -20.12 -5.49 -13.68
C LEU A 43 -18.61 -5.37 -13.41
N ARG A 44 -17.77 -5.52 -14.44
CA ARG A 44 -16.32 -5.36 -14.29
C ARG A 44 -15.92 -3.96 -13.85
N SER A 45 -16.53 -2.93 -14.42
CA SER A 45 -16.29 -1.54 -14.00
C SER A 45 -16.69 -1.32 -12.54
N GLN A 46 -17.79 -1.92 -12.08
CA GLN A 46 -18.18 -1.86 -10.66
C GLN A 46 -17.19 -2.60 -9.74
N GLN A 47 -16.68 -3.76 -10.17
CA GLN A 47 -15.65 -4.50 -9.45
C GLN A 47 -14.38 -3.68 -9.28
N LEU A 48 -13.85 -3.13 -10.38
CA LEU A 48 -12.64 -2.30 -10.36
C LEU A 48 -12.83 -1.02 -9.54
N ALA A 49 -13.97 -0.34 -9.65
CA ALA A 49 -14.26 0.84 -8.83
C ALA A 49 -14.30 0.50 -7.33
N LEU A 50 -14.88 -0.64 -6.95
CA LEU A 50 -14.90 -1.12 -5.57
C LEU A 50 -13.49 -1.46 -5.08
N LEU A 51 -12.70 -2.17 -5.89
CA LEU A 51 -11.33 -2.56 -5.56
C LEU A 51 -10.44 -1.33 -5.37
N SER A 52 -10.45 -0.38 -6.31
CA SER A 52 -9.70 0.87 -6.22
C SER A 52 -10.05 1.68 -4.96
N ARG A 53 -11.33 1.71 -4.55
CA ARG A 53 -11.73 2.36 -3.29
C ARG A 53 -11.14 1.66 -2.06
N ILE A 54 -11.05 0.33 -2.08
CA ILE A 54 -10.46 -0.43 -0.97
C ILE A 54 -8.94 -0.27 -0.97
N GLU A 55 -8.30 -0.35 -2.13
CA GLU A 55 -6.87 -0.10 -2.33
C GLU A 55 -6.47 1.26 -1.76
N HIS A 56 -7.20 2.31 -2.14
CA HIS A 56 -6.93 3.67 -1.65
C HIS A 56 -6.96 3.72 -0.13
N LYS A 57 -8.02 3.20 0.50
CA LYS A 57 -8.16 3.12 1.97
C LYS A 57 -7.04 2.36 2.66
N MET A 58 -6.57 1.27 2.05
CA MET A 58 -5.43 0.51 2.58
C MET A 58 -4.13 1.31 2.43
N SER A 59 -3.95 2.02 1.32
CA SER A 59 -2.75 2.80 1.02
C SER A 59 -2.63 4.08 1.86
N THR A 60 -3.75 4.63 2.32
CA THR A 60 -3.83 5.86 3.13
C THR A 60 -4.15 5.57 4.61
N ASP A 61 -4.08 4.30 5.04
CA ASP A 61 -4.30 3.91 6.44
C ASP A 61 -3.37 4.74 7.37
N PRO A 62 -3.92 5.55 8.31
CA PRO A 62 -3.12 6.38 9.22
C PRO A 62 -2.08 5.60 10.04
N GLU A 63 -2.30 4.29 10.23
CA GLU A 63 -1.33 3.39 10.85
C GLU A 63 0.00 3.35 10.09
N ILE A 64 -0.04 3.37 8.75
CA ILE A 64 1.16 3.39 7.91
C ILE A 64 1.93 4.68 8.16
N GLY A 65 1.24 5.82 8.18
CA GLY A 65 1.85 7.12 8.50
C GLY A 65 2.49 7.14 9.89
N ARG A 66 1.83 6.57 10.90
CA ARG A 66 2.37 6.48 12.25
C ARG A 66 3.63 5.60 12.31
N LEU A 67 3.59 4.41 11.72
CA LEU A 67 4.73 3.48 11.69
C LEU A 67 5.93 4.07 10.92
N LEU A 68 5.68 4.79 9.83
CA LEU A 68 6.72 5.51 9.10
C LEU A 68 7.43 6.54 9.99
N GLU A 69 6.68 7.36 10.73
CA GLU A 69 7.26 8.34 11.64
C GLU A 69 8.00 7.68 12.82
N GLU A 70 7.45 6.59 13.38
CA GLU A 70 8.09 5.81 14.45
C GLU A 70 9.44 5.25 13.99
N VAL A 71 9.48 4.60 12.81
CA VAL A 71 10.72 4.07 12.23
C VAL A 71 11.71 5.19 11.93
N MET A 72 11.30 6.25 11.22
CA MET A 72 12.19 7.32 10.75
C MET A 72 12.79 8.14 11.91
N ARG A 73 12.07 8.30 13.02
CA ARG A 73 12.52 9.06 14.20
C ARG A 73 13.22 8.18 15.24
N HIS A 74 13.27 6.87 15.04
CA HIS A 74 13.87 5.97 16.00
C HIS A 74 15.39 6.25 16.14
N PRO A 75 15.96 6.36 17.36
CA PRO A 75 17.40 6.64 17.56
C PRO A 75 18.35 5.63 16.91
N LYS A 76 17.86 4.41 16.68
CA LYS A 76 18.57 3.29 16.04
C LYS A 76 18.23 3.14 14.56
N TYR A 77 17.67 4.15 13.89
CA TYR A 77 17.33 4.09 12.46
C TYR A 77 18.52 3.65 11.58
N GLU A 78 19.74 4.06 11.94
CA GLU A 78 20.97 3.67 11.25
C GLU A 78 21.31 2.18 11.36
N GLU A 79 20.70 1.43 12.28
CA GLU A 79 20.84 -0.02 12.41
C GLU A 79 20.07 -0.76 11.30
N LEU A 80 19.09 -0.13 10.64
CA LEU A 80 18.43 -0.70 9.47
C LEU A 80 19.41 -0.82 8.30
N ASP A 81 19.36 -1.91 7.55
CA ASP A 81 20.21 -2.08 6.38
C ASP A 81 19.82 -1.12 5.22
N ALA A 82 20.66 -1.08 4.17
CA ALA A 82 20.44 -0.21 3.03
C ALA A 82 19.11 -0.48 2.29
N VAL A 83 18.66 -1.73 2.25
CA VAL A 83 17.39 -2.14 1.60
C VAL A 83 16.21 -1.71 2.46
N GLN A 84 16.27 -1.95 3.77
CA GLN A 84 15.24 -1.56 4.73
C GLN A 84 15.02 -0.04 4.72
N ARG A 85 16.10 0.75 4.78
CA ARG A 85 15.99 2.22 4.66
C ARG A 85 15.43 2.66 3.31
N ARG A 86 15.77 1.95 2.22
CA ARG A 86 15.21 2.24 0.89
C ARG A 86 13.72 1.92 0.83
N ASN A 87 13.27 0.84 1.45
CA ASN A 87 11.86 0.51 1.57
C ASN A 87 11.11 1.60 2.32
N VAL A 88 11.59 2.02 3.49
CA VAL A 88 10.97 3.11 4.28
C VAL A 88 10.81 4.38 3.43
N TYR A 89 11.86 4.78 2.70
CA TYR A 89 11.81 5.94 1.80
C TYR A 89 10.73 5.80 0.72
N LEU A 90 10.67 4.65 0.03
CA LEU A 90 9.72 4.43 -1.06
C LEU A 90 8.27 4.36 -0.54
N ILE A 91 8.05 3.69 0.60
CA ILE A 91 6.74 3.62 1.24
C ILE A 91 6.30 5.01 1.69
N LYS A 92 7.19 5.82 2.30
CA LYS A 92 6.89 7.20 2.67
C LYS A 92 6.50 8.04 1.47
N LYS A 93 7.27 7.96 0.38
CA LYS A 93 6.98 8.68 -0.86
C LYS A 93 5.58 8.32 -1.38
N GLN A 94 5.28 7.02 -1.46
CA GLN A 94 3.99 6.55 -1.95
C GLN A 94 2.84 6.98 -1.03
N TYR A 95 3.00 6.84 0.29
CA TYR A 95 2.01 7.29 1.27
C TYR A 95 1.75 8.80 1.16
N ASP A 96 2.79 9.61 1.04
CA ASP A 96 2.67 11.06 0.86
C ASP A 96 1.98 11.43 -0.46
N GLU A 97 2.22 10.68 -1.52
CA GLU A 97 1.54 10.89 -2.80
C GLU A 97 0.05 10.55 -2.72
N GLN A 98 -0.30 9.44 -2.06
CA GLN A 98 -1.69 8.97 -1.92
C GLN A 98 -2.51 9.82 -0.95
N THR A 99 -1.89 10.39 0.09
CA THR A 99 -2.59 11.19 1.13
C THR A 99 -2.71 12.68 0.80
N LYS A 100 -2.12 13.14 -0.31
CA LYS A 100 -2.17 14.56 -0.71
C LYS A 100 -3.55 15.03 -1.16
N LEU A 101 -4.41 14.12 -1.57
CA LEU A 101 -5.77 14.44 -1.98
C LEU A 101 -6.72 13.92 -0.89
N PRO A 102 -7.67 14.75 -0.41
CA PRO A 102 -8.74 14.28 0.46
C PRO A 102 -9.59 13.21 -0.25
N GLU A 103 -10.25 12.34 0.51
CA GLU A 103 -11.25 11.39 -0.04
C GLU A 103 -12.50 12.10 -0.60
N GLU A 104 -12.66 13.42 -0.36
CA GLU A 104 -13.77 14.29 -0.82
C GLU A 104 -13.30 15.40 -1.77
#